data_AF-A0A1X6MIM8-F1
#
_entry.id   AF-A0A1X6MIM8-F1
#
_cell.length_a   1.000
_cell.length_b   1.000
_cell.length_c   1.000
_cell.angle_alpha   90.00
_cell.angle_beta   90.00
_cell.angle_gamma   90.00
#
_symmetry.space_group_name_H-M   'P 1'
#
loop_
_entity.id
_entity.type
_entity.pdbx_description
1 polymer ?
#
loop_
_entity_poly.entity_id
_entity_poly.type
_entity_poly.pdbx_seq_one_letter_code
_entity_poly.pdbx_strand_id
1 'polypeptide(L)'
;MAESHSVHLAYETLALVSKALSRLEVGDVAIAKFGESVDVLHGFDSGPFTDQAGMRIVSAFQFDQKATQVLSLVETSLRLLEQARERRSMSSATAADLWQLEIIISDGMCQDHEKLRTVLRKAEEERVMVVFIILDSLHARSSSDSGNANQNSILSMNQVAYKNIDGRLDLHVERYLDSFPFEYYVVLRDVEALPEVLSGTLKQFFERVTEQ
;
A
#
# COMPACT_ATOMS: atom_id res chain seq x y z
N MET A 1 6.04 -0.31 -12.33
CA MET A 1 4.60 -0.48 -12.66
C MET A 1 4.20 -0.06 -14.08
N ALA A 2 5.11 0.35 -14.99
CA ALA A 2 4.79 0.93 -16.30
C ALA A 2 4.12 -0.01 -17.35
N GLU A 3 3.67 -1.21 -16.96
CA GLU A 3 2.98 -2.13 -17.87
C GLU A 3 1.52 -1.69 -18.07
N SER A 4 1.14 -1.42 -19.32
CA SER A 4 -0.20 -0.92 -19.70
C SER A 4 -1.38 -1.71 -19.10
N HIS A 5 -1.23 -3.03 -18.94
CA HIS A 5 -2.27 -3.89 -18.37
C HIS A 5 -2.43 -3.71 -16.85
N SER A 6 -1.32 -3.64 -16.11
CA SER A 6 -1.32 -3.40 -14.66
C SER A 6 -1.84 -2.00 -14.32
N VAL A 7 -1.56 -1.03 -15.20
CA VAL A 7 -2.08 0.33 -15.13
C VAL A 7 -3.60 0.35 -15.30
N HIS A 8 -4.12 -0.32 -16.34
CA HIS A 8 -5.55 -0.41 -16.58
C HIS A 8 -6.30 -1.03 -15.38
N LEU A 9 -5.77 -2.11 -14.83
CA LEU A 9 -6.45 -2.81 -13.75
C LEU A 9 -6.36 -2.07 -12.41
N ALA A 10 -5.25 -1.36 -12.14
CA ALA A 10 -5.18 -0.46 -11.00
C ALA A 10 -6.29 0.62 -11.06
N TYR A 11 -6.64 1.09 -12.26
CA TYR A 11 -7.75 2.02 -12.45
C TYR A 11 -9.12 1.41 -12.25
N GLU A 12 -9.39 0.25 -12.85
CA GLU A 12 -10.66 -0.45 -12.66
C GLU A 12 -10.88 -0.74 -11.18
N THR A 13 -9.82 -1.17 -10.50
CA THR A 13 -9.80 -1.42 -9.07
C THR A 13 -10.10 -0.16 -8.27
N LEU A 14 -9.41 0.95 -8.56
CA LEU A 14 -9.65 2.22 -7.86
C LEU A 14 -11.09 2.70 -8.04
N ALA A 15 -11.60 2.63 -9.28
CA ALA A 15 -12.98 3.00 -9.57
C ALA A 15 -13.98 2.10 -8.84
N LEU A 16 -13.73 0.79 -8.80
CA LEU A 16 -14.57 -0.18 -8.09
C LEU A 16 -14.59 0.09 -6.59
N VAL A 17 -13.42 0.22 -5.96
CA VAL A 17 -13.29 0.45 -4.52
C VAL A 17 -13.91 1.79 -4.13
N SER A 18 -13.58 2.87 -4.83
CA SER A 18 -14.14 4.18 -4.52
C SER A 18 -15.67 4.19 -4.67
N LYS A 19 -16.22 3.53 -5.70
CA LYS A 19 -17.67 3.43 -5.88
C LYS A 19 -18.33 2.57 -4.81
N ALA A 20 -17.68 1.50 -4.36
CA ALA A 20 -18.17 0.66 -3.27
C ALA A 20 -18.18 1.44 -1.95
N LEU A 21 -17.09 2.14 -1.60
CA LEU A 21 -16.98 2.95 -0.39
C LEU A 21 -18.01 4.10 -0.38
N SER A 22 -18.16 4.82 -1.50
CA SER A 22 -19.20 5.85 -1.64
C SER A 22 -20.62 5.30 -1.43
N ARG A 23 -20.90 4.06 -1.89
CA ARG A 23 -22.21 3.42 -1.71
C ARG A 23 -22.47 2.92 -0.30
N LEU A 24 -21.42 2.55 0.42
CA LEU A 24 -21.54 2.13 1.80
C LEU A 24 -21.79 3.33 2.74
N GLU A 25 -21.61 4.57 2.26
CA GLU A 25 -21.57 5.78 3.11
C GLU A 25 -20.55 5.66 4.26
N VAL A 26 -19.60 4.73 4.11
CA VAL A 26 -18.62 4.41 5.15
C VAL A 26 -17.38 5.23 4.91
N GLY A 27 -17.26 6.33 5.65
CA GLY A 27 -16.01 7.04 5.85
C GLY A 27 -15.60 8.00 4.72
N ASP A 28 -14.56 8.78 5.01
CA ASP A 28 -13.91 9.65 4.02
C ASP A 28 -12.79 8.85 3.35
N VAL A 29 -12.57 9.07 2.05
CA VAL A 29 -11.52 8.39 1.28
C VAL A 29 -10.50 9.41 0.82
N ALA A 30 -9.22 9.07 0.95
CA ALA A 30 -8.12 9.80 0.32
C ALA A 30 -7.36 8.88 -0.62
N ILE A 31 -6.82 9.45 -1.70
CA ILE A 31 -6.06 8.73 -2.72
C ILE A 31 -4.77 9.51 -2.97
N ALA A 32 -3.65 8.83 -2.84
CA ALA A 32 -2.33 9.34 -3.17
C ALA A 32 -1.64 8.43 -4.19
N LYS A 33 -0.77 9.01 -5.00
CA LYS A 33 0.22 8.26 -5.78
C LYS A 33 1.58 8.46 -5.15
N PHE A 34 2.47 7.47 -5.33
CA PHE A 34 3.82 7.56 -4.81
C PHE A 34 4.84 6.91 -5.74
N GLY A 35 6.09 7.32 -5.58
CA GLY A 35 7.27 6.82 -6.26
C GLY A 35 8.50 7.53 -5.71
N GLU A 36 9.10 8.42 -6.50
CA GLU A 36 10.12 9.38 -6.06
C GLU A 36 9.52 10.47 -5.16
N SER A 37 8.25 10.83 -5.33
CA SER A 37 7.51 11.72 -4.43
C SER A 37 6.18 11.09 -4.00
N VAL A 38 5.49 11.73 -3.06
CA VAL A 38 4.13 11.37 -2.64
C VAL A 38 3.22 12.53 -3.00
N ASP A 39 2.24 12.28 -3.86
CA ASP A 39 1.27 13.30 -4.31
C ASP A 39 -0.15 12.87 -3.93
N VAL A 40 -0.82 13.70 -3.13
CA VAL A 40 -2.24 13.49 -2.79
C VAL A 40 -3.10 13.94 -3.97
N LEU A 41 -3.80 12.99 -4.59
CA LEU A 41 -4.65 13.24 -5.75
C LEU A 41 -6.10 13.53 -5.35
N HIS A 42 -6.50 13.03 -4.18
CA HIS A 42 -7.79 13.29 -3.54
C HIS A 42 -7.61 13.24 -2.02
N GLY A 43 -7.84 14.35 -1.33
CA GLY A 43 -7.74 14.41 0.13
C GLY A 43 -9.06 14.12 0.83
N PHE A 44 -9.01 13.81 2.13
CA PHE A 44 -10.21 13.58 2.95
C PHE A 44 -11.16 14.81 3.01
N ASP A 45 -10.67 16.01 2.71
CA ASP A 45 -11.43 17.26 2.62
C ASP A 45 -11.94 17.59 1.20
N SER A 46 -11.60 16.77 0.20
CA SER A 46 -11.92 17.03 -1.20
C SER A 46 -13.38 16.73 -1.59
N GLY A 47 -14.21 16.35 -0.61
CA GLY A 47 -15.61 15.96 -0.81
C GLY A 47 -15.76 14.52 -1.33
N PRO A 48 -16.96 14.11 -1.75
CA PRO A 48 -17.22 12.74 -2.19
C PRO A 48 -16.43 12.38 -3.45
N PHE A 49 -16.08 11.11 -3.59
CA PHE A 49 -15.46 10.60 -4.81
C PHE A 49 -16.48 10.58 -5.96
N THR A 50 -16.29 11.46 -6.94
CA THR A 50 -17.13 11.59 -8.15
C THR A 50 -16.42 11.06 -9.38
N ASP A 51 -17.17 10.80 -10.46
CA ASP A 51 -16.60 10.39 -11.75
C ASP A 51 -15.57 11.40 -12.28
N GLN A 52 -15.78 12.70 -12.04
CA GLN A 52 -14.81 13.74 -12.39
C GLN A 52 -13.52 13.64 -11.58
N ALA A 53 -13.61 13.35 -10.28
CA ALA A 53 -12.44 13.09 -9.44
C ALA A 53 -11.69 11.85 -9.96
N GLY A 54 -12.41 10.79 -10.30
CA GLY A 54 -11.85 9.58 -10.92
C GLY A 54 -11.07 9.87 -12.19
N MET A 55 -11.63 10.63 -13.14
CA MET A 55 -10.93 10.99 -14.39
C MET A 55 -9.62 11.75 -14.12
N ARG A 56 -9.63 12.72 -13.19
CA ARG A 56 -8.42 13.48 -12.82
C ARG A 56 -7.34 12.57 -12.23
N ILE A 57 -7.74 11.68 -11.33
CA ILE A 57 -6.82 10.73 -10.68
C ILE A 57 -6.21 9.80 -11.72
N VAL A 58 -7.03 9.21 -12.60
CA VAL A 58 -6.55 8.34 -13.69
C VAL A 58 -5.53 9.07 -14.56
N SER A 59 -5.78 10.34 -14.92
CA SER A 59 -4.84 11.11 -15.74
C SER A 59 -3.52 11.46 -15.04
N ALA A 60 -3.47 11.41 -13.69
CA ALA A 60 -2.29 11.76 -12.91
C ALA A 60 -1.30 10.59 -12.73
N PHE A 61 -1.74 9.36 -12.99
CA PHE A 61 -0.91 8.15 -12.86
C PHE A 61 -0.18 7.86 -14.18
N GLN A 62 1.12 8.19 -14.20
CA GLN A 62 1.98 8.01 -15.39
C GLN A 62 2.93 6.81 -15.26
N PHE A 63 3.16 6.32 -14.03
CA PHE A 63 4.00 5.16 -13.71
C PHE A 63 5.42 5.21 -14.29
N ASP A 64 5.96 6.41 -14.46
CA ASP A 64 7.27 6.71 -15.05
C ASP A 64 8.37 7.02 -14.02
N GLN A 65 8.03 6.99 -12.73
CA GLN A 65 8.96 7.19 -11.61
C GLN A 65 9.91 5.99 -11.48
N LYS A 66 11.19 6.25 -11.17
CA LYS A 66 12.26 5.23 -11.17
C LYS A 66 12.61 4.69 -9.80
N ALA A 67 12.05 5.28 -8.75
CA ALA A 67 12.25 4.84 -7.37
C ALA A 67 10.91 4.78 -6.65
N THR A 68 10.88 4.02 -5.55
CA THR A 68 9.70 3.85 -4.69
C THR A 68 10.10 4.18 -3.25
N GLN A 69 9.73 5.37 -2.78
CA GLN A 69 10.02 5.85 -1.43
C GLN A 69 8.90 5.46 -0.45
N VAL A 70 8.80 4.17 -0.12
CA VAL A 70 7.75 3.65 0.78
C VAL A 70 7.78 4.30 2.16
N LEU A 71 8.95 4.60 2.70
CA LEU A 71 9.05 5.29 3.99
C LEU A 71 8.43 6.69 3.94
N SER A 72 8.72 7.45 2.87
CA SER A 72 8.14 8.79 2.66
C SER A 72 6.61 8.72 2.50
N LEU A 73 6.12 7.67 1.82
CA LEU A 73 4.69 7.38 1.72
C LEU A 73 4.09 7.20 3.12
N VAL A 74 4.59 6.26 3.92
CA VAL A 74 4.01 5.94 5.23
C VAL A 74 4.09 7.15 6.18
N GLU A 75 5.21 7.87 6.22
CA GLU A 75 5.31 9.09 7.04
C GLU A 75 4.32 10.17 6.61
N THR A 76 4.04 10.28 5.30
CA THR A 76 3.10 11.28 4.76
C THR A 76 1.65 10.85 4.96
N SER A 77 1.32 9.59 4.73
CA SER A 77 -0.03 9.03 4.94
C SER A 77 -0.44 9.12 6.41
N LEU A 78 0.45 8.82 7.35
CA LEU A 78 0.18 8.93 8.78
C LEU A 78 -0.15 10.37 9.18
N ARG A 79 0.58 11.37 8.68
CA ARG A 79 0.24 12.79 8.90
C ARG A 79 -1.14 13.16 8.35
N LEU A 80 -1.50 12.66 7.17
CA LEU A 80 -2.82 12.91 6.57
C LEU A 80 -3.95 12.26 7.38
N LEU A 81 -3.71 11.04 7.86
CA LEU A 81 -4.65 10.28 8.69
C LEU A 81 -4.84 10.93 10.06
N GLU A 82 -3.76 11.36 10.71
CA GLU A 82 -3.77 12.14 11.94
C GLU A 82 -4.63 13.41 11.78
N GLN A 83 -4.37 14.22 10.75
CA GLN A 83 -5.15 15.43 10.46
C GLN A 83 -6.63 15.15 10.18
N ALA A 84 -6.95 14.03 9.54
CA ALA A 84 -8.34 13.63 9.32
C ALA A 84 -9.04 13.25 10.63
N ARG A 85 -8.33 12.54 11.51
CA ARG A 85 -8.82 12.15 12.84
C ARG A 85 -9.06 13.35 13.73
N GLU A 86 -8.13 14.30 13.79
CA GLU A 86 -8.26 15.54 14.56
C GLU A 86 -9.50 16.33 14.12
N ARG A 87 -9.69 16.50 12.80
CA ARG A 87 -10.86 17.20 12.25
C ARG A 87 -12.16 16.52 12.63
N ARG A 88 -12.24 15.18 12.59
CA ARG A 88 -13.44 14.46 13.04
C ARG A 88 -13.60 14.49 14.55
N SER A 89 -12.53 14.53 15.33
CA SER A 89 -12.60 14.67 16.79
C SER A 89 -13.21 15.99 17.22
N MET A 90 -13.13 17.04 16.39
CA MET A 90 -13.81 18.32 16.64
C MET A 90 -15.33 18.21 16.50
N SER A 91 -15.84 17.27 15.70
CA SER A 91 -17.28 17.09 15.44
C SER A 91 -17.89 15.89 16.15
N SER A 92 -17.09 14.91 16.60
CA SER A 92 -17.54 13.74 17.34
C SER A 92 -16.51 13.27 18.38
N ALA A 93 -16.96 13.10 19.63
CA ALA A 93 -16.10 12.61 20.72
C ALA A 93 -15.61 11.17 20.53
N THR A 94 -16.32 10.35 19.74
CA THR A 94 -15.93 8.96 19.43
C THR A 94 -14.95 8.86 18.27
N ALA A 95 -14.67 9.96 17.56
CA ALA A 95 -13.79 9.94 16.40
C ALA A 95 -12.32 9.70 16.75
N ALA A 96 -11.91 10.03 17.98
CA ALA A 96 -10.57 9.74 18.48
C ALA A 96 -10.29 8.23 18.59
N ASP A 97 -11.35 7.42 18.73
CA ASP A 97 -11.23 5.96 18.87
C ASP A 97 -11.29 5.20 17.54
N LEU A 98 -11.52 5.89 16.42
CA LEU A 98 -11.69 5.26 15.12
C LEU A 98 -10.36 4.68 14.60
N TRP A 99 -10.41 3.41 14.21
CA TRP A 99 -9.40 2.80 13.38
C TRP A 99 -9.41 3.40 11.98
N GLN A 100 -8.22 3.62 11.43
CA GLN A 100 -8.04 4.05 10.05
C GLN A 100 -7.31 2.96 9.26
N LEU A 101 -7.60 2.86 7.96
CA LEU A 101 -7.02 1.88 7.06
C LEU A 101 -6.19 2.58 5.99
N GLU A 102 -4.95 2.16 5.82
CA GLU A 102 -4.12 2.46 4.66
C GLU A 102 -3.91 1.17 3.85
N ILE A 103 -4.18 1.25 2.55
CA ILE A 103 -3.88 0.17 1.61
C ILE A 103 -2.81 0.65 0.63
N ILE A 104 -1.66 -0.01 0.64
CA ILE A 104 -0.54 0.29 -0.25
C ILE A 104 -0.51 -0.76 -1.34
N ILE A 105 -0.52 -0.34 -2.61
CA ILE A 105 -0.42 -1.24 -3.77
C ILE A 105 0.90 -0.94 -4.47
N SER A 106 1.79 -1.92 -4.51
CA SER A 106 3.13 -1.76 -5.11
C SER A 106 3.73 -3.10 -5.54
N ASP A 107 4.91 -3.08 -6.12
CA ASP A 107 5.68 -4.28 -6.47
C ASP A 107 6.42 -4.91 -5.27
N GLY A 108 6.33 -4.29 -4.09
CA GLY A 108 6.91 -4.76 -2.84
C GLY A 108 8.34 -4.29 -2.60
N MET A 109 8.94 -3.52 -3.52
CA MET A 109 10.31 -3.02 -3.36
C MET A 109 10.34 -1.84 -2.38
N CYS A 110 11.01 -2.03 -1.25
CA CYS A 110 11.24 -0.99 -0.27
C CYS A 110 12.65 -1.09 0.35
N GLN A 111 13.17 0.06 0.75
CA GLN A 111 14.47 0.19 1.41
C GLN A 111 14.27 0.36 2.92
N ASP A 112 15.32 0.10 3.70
CA ASP A 112 15.38 0.36 5.14
C ASP A 112 14.24 -0.30 5.96
N HIS A 113 14.09 -1.63 5.86
CA HIS A 113 13.04 -2.39 6.56
C HIS A 113 13.00 -2.10 8.08
N GLU A 114 14.15 -1.91 8.72
CA GLU A 114 14.22 -1.56 10.16
C GLU A 114 13.60 -0.20 10.49
N LYS A 115 13.82 0.80 9.62
CA LYS A 115 13.22 2.12 9.78
C LYS A 115 11.72 2.05 9.53
N LEU A 116 11.30 1.31 8.50
CA LEU A 116 9.88 1.06 8.22
C LEU A 116 9.18 0.36 9.38
N ARG A 117 9.78 -0.67 9.99
CA ARG A 117 9.22 -1.34 11.19
C ARG A 117 8.95 -0.35 12.33
N THR A 118 9.88 0.59 12.53
CA THR A 118 9.73 1.60 13.59
C THR A 118 8.53 2.50 13.34
N VAL A 119 8.34 2.95 12.08
CA VAL A 119 7.21 3.79 11.69
C VAL A 119 5.89 3.01 11.70
N LEU A 120 5.88 1.76 11.26
CA LEU A 120 4.70 0.90 11.25
C LEU A 120 4.21 0.54 12.66
N ARG A 121 5.12 0.34 13.61
CA ARG A 121 4.74 0.19 15.03
C ARG A 121 4.05 1.44 15.56
N LYS A 122 4.56 2.63 15.20
CA LYS A 122 3.91 3.90 15.55
C LYS A 122 2.51 4.01 14.91
N ALA A 123 2.36 3.60 13.65
CA ALA A 123 1.06 3.55 12.98
C ALA A 123 0.05 2.71 13.76
N GLU A 124 0.45 1.54 14.23
CA GLU A 124 -0.40 0.64 15.01
C GLU A 124 -0.79 1.25 16.37
N GLU A 125 0.15 1.88 17.08
CA GLU A 125 -0.11 2.63 18.32
C GLU A 125 -1.15 3.74 18.10
N GLU A 126 -1.14 4.36 16.92
CA GLU A 126 -2.11 5.36 16.46
C GLU A 126 -3.38 4.75 15.82
N ARG A 127 -3.62 3.44 15.97
CA ARG A 127 -4.78 2.72 15.41
C ARG A 127 -4.91 2.88 13.89
N VAL A 128 -3.78 2.90 13.20
CA VAL A 128 -3.72 2.86 11.74
C VAL A 128 -3.31 1.46 11.32
N MET A 129 -4.20 0.74 10.65
CA MET A 129 -3.89 -0.53 10.01
C MET A 129 -3.31 -0.25 8.62
N VAL A 130 -2.11 -0.77 8.37
CA VAL A 130 -1.45 -0.66 7.05
C VAL A 130 -1.40 -2.03 6.39
N VAL A 131 -2.05 -2.15 5.23
CA VAL A 131 -2.10 -3.39 4.43
C VAL A 131 -1.32 -3.18 3.13
N PHE A 132 -0.35 -4.04 2.87
CA PHE A 132 0.49 -3.97 1.66
C PHE A 132 0.10 -5.06 0.65
N ILE A 133 -0.36 -4.66 -0.53
CA ILE A 133 -0.66 -5.54 -1.65
C ILE A 133 0.52 -5.51 -2.63
N ILE A 134 1.21 -6.65 -2.73
CA ILE A 134 2.39 -6.84 -3.55
C ILE A 134 1.97 -7.41 -4.91
N LEU A 135 2.24 -6.69 -5.99
CA LEU A 135 1.99 -7.11 -7.36
C LEU A 135 3.22 -7.84 -7.93
N ASP A 136 3.23 -9.17 -7.81
CA ASP A 136 4.33 -10.04 -8.25
C ASP A 136 4.35 -10.27 -9.77
N SER A 137 3.22 -10.07 -10.44
CA SER A 137 3.09 -10.18 -11.91
C SER A 137 4.04 -9.27 -12.68
N LEU A 138 4.44 -8.14 -12.08
CA LEU A 138 5.32 -7.14 -12.67
C LEU A 138 6.77 -7.62 -12.85
N HIS A 139 7.19 -8.62 -12.08
CA HIS A 139 8.55 -9.13 -12.15
C HIS A 139 8.69 -10.32 -13.11
N ALA A 140 7.63 -11.11 -13.28
CA ALA A 140 7.64 -12.33 -14.10
C ALA A 140 7.71 -12.07 -15.62
N ARG A 141 7.29 -10.90 -16.10
CA ARG A 141 7.11 -10.61 -17.53
C ARG A 141 8.19 -9.73 -18.17
N SER A 142 9.11 -9.17 -17.38
CA SER A 142 10.26 -8.41 -17.87
C SER A 142 11.35 -9.27 -18.53
N SER A 143 11.23 -10.59 -18.46
CA SER A 143 12.10 -11.56 -19.14
C SER A 143 11.42 -12.13 -20.39
N SER A 144 11.46 -11.37 -21.49
CA SER A 144 11.07 -11.87 -22.81
C SER A 144 12.11 -12.80 -23.45
N ASP A 145 13.03 -13.35 -22.67
CA ASP A 145 14.04 -14.27 -23.14
C ASP A 145 14.10 -15.52 -22.24
N SER A 146 13.79 -16.67 -22.83
CA SER A 146 14.14 -18.01 -22.35
C SER A 146 13.53 -18.49 -21.01
N GLY A 147 12.31 -19.02 -21.06
CA GLY A 147 11.91 -20.26 -20.36
C GLY A 147 11.83 -20.29 -18.83
N ASN A 148 12.02 -19.19 -18.09
CA ASN A 148 12.03 -19.25 -16.62
C ASN A 148 11.42 -17.99 -15.95
N ALA A 149 10.13 -17.74 -16.20
CA ALA A 149 9.36 -16.63 -15.62
C ALA A 149 9.31 -16.58 -14.07
N ASN A 150 9.76 -17.64 -13.38
CA ASN A 150 9.81 -17.74 -11.92
C ASN A 150 11.06 -17.12 -11.27
N GLN A 151 12.06 -16.67 -12.03
CA GLN A 151 13.33 -16.20 -11.45
C GLN A 151 13.29 -14.77 -10.90
N ASN A 152 12.35 -13.93 -11.34
CA ASN A 152 12.25 -12.55 -10.89
C ASN A 152 11.17 -12.31 -9.82
N SER A 153 10.40 -13.33 -9.43
CA SER A 153 9.34 -13.17 -8.41
C SER A 153 9.90 -12.70 -7.07
N ILE A 154 9.12 -11.86 -6.37
CA ILE A 154 9.46 -11.45 -5.00
C ILE A 154 9.57 -12.64 -4.02
N LEU A 155 8.89 -13.75 -4.34
CA LEU A 155 8.91 -14.98 -3.54
C LEU A 155 10.26 -15.72 -3.63
N SER A 156 11.00 -15.52 -4.73
CA SER A 156 12.34 -16.09 -4.94
C SER A 156 13.46 -15.07 -4.73
N MET A 157 13.11 -13.82 -4.46
CA MET A 157 14.07 -12.75 -4.22
C MET A 157 14.82 -12.96 -2.90
N ASN A 158 16.15 -12.85 -2.97
CA ASN A 158 17.03 -12.84 -1.81
C ASN A 158 17.61 -11.45 -1.61
N GLN A 159 17.96 -11.14 -0.37
CA GLN A 159 18.68 -9.94 0.02
C GLN A 159 19.90 -10.28 0.88
N VAL A 160 20.82 -9.33 0.96
CA VAL A 160 21.99 -9.44 1.83
C VAL A 160 21.71 -8.70 3.12
N ALA A 161 21.74 -9.43 4.23
CA ALA A 161 21.62 -8.89 5.58
C ALA A 161 22.98 -8.94 6.29
N TYR A 162 23.30 -7.87 7.01
CA TYR A 162 24.50 -7.81 7.85
C TYR A 162 24.16 -8.34 9.24
N LYS A 163 24.83 -9.41 9.67
CA LYS A 163 24.70 -9.94 11.04
C LYS A 163 26.02 -9.76 11.77
N ASN A 164 25.95 -9.24 12.99
CA ASN A 164 27.11 -9.20 13.89
C ASN A 164 27.17 -10.52 14.65
N ILE A 165 28.15 -11.36 14.32
CA ILE A 165 28.41 -12.63 15.00
C ILE A 165 29.81 -12.52 15.60
N ASP A 166 29.91 -12.62 16.92
CA ASP A 166 31.18 -12.53 17.66
C ASP A 166 32.02 -11.26 17.37
N GLY A 167 31.34 -10.13 17.16
CA GLY A 167 31.97 -8.84 16.85
C GLY A 167 32.53 -8.73 15.43
N ARG A 168 32.25 -9.70 14.55
CA ARG A 168 32.52 -9.63 13.11
C ARG A 168 31.24 -9.40 12.34
N LEU A 169 31.31 -8.48 11.39
CA LEU A 169 30.25 -8.22 10.42
C LEU A 169 30.28 -9.34 9.38
N ASP A 170 29.27 -10.22 9.40
CA ASP A 170 29.12 -11.30 8.43
C ASP A 170 27.97 -10.98 7.47
N LEU A 171 28.13 -11.38 6.21
CA LEU A 171 27.13 -11.21 5.16
C LEU A 171 26.31 -12.49 5.07
N HIS A 172 25.03 -12.39 5.42
CA HIS A 172 24.09 -13.50 5.32
C HIS A 172 23.08 -13.23 4.20
N VAL A 173 22.88 -14.21 3.33
CA VAL A 173 21.81 -14.17 2.32
C VAL A 173 20.54 -14.72 2.94
N GLU A 174 19.46 -13.94 2.94
CA GLU A 174 18.14 -14.35 3.40
C GLU A 174 17.07 -14.03 2.36
N ARG A 175 15.88 -14.63 2.48
CA ARG A 175 14.79 -14.30 1.56
C ARG A 175 14.29 -12.91 1.85
N TYR A 176 13.98 -12.14 0.81
CA TYR A 176 13.50 -10.76 0.93
C TYR A 176 12.26 -10.68 1.85
N LEU A 177 11.29 -11.57 1.62
CA LEU A 177 10.04 -11.63 2.37
C LEU A 177 10.19 -12.01 3.84
N ASP A 178 11.26 -12.73 4.21
CA ASP A 178 11.53 -13.06 5.63
C ASP A 178 11.79 -11.80 6.45
N SER A 179 12.21 -10.73 5.79
CA SER A 179 12.50 -9.44 6.40
C SER A 179 11.48 -8.35 6.04
N PHE A 180 10.39 -8.67 5.34
CA PHE A 180 9.43 -7.67 4.88
C PHE A 180 8.83 -6.93 6.08
N PRO A 181 8.71 -5.59 6.04
CA PRO A 181 8.44 -4.81 7.26
C PRO A 181 6.96 -4.73 7.63
N PHE A 182 6.05 -5.10 6.73
CA PHE A 182 4.59 -5.02 6.95
C PHE A 182 4.07 -6.32 7.56
N GLU A 183 3.26 -6.20 8.63
CA GLU A 183 2.58 -7.35 9.23
C GLU A 183 1.49 -7.90 8.32
N TYR A 184 0.67 -7.01 7.75
CA TYR A 184 -0.42 -7.37 6.84
C TYR A 184 0.03 -7.14 5.40
N TYR A 185 0.30 -8.23 4.67
CA TYR A 185 0.57 -8.15 3.25
C TYR A 185 -0.01 -9.33 2.47
N VAL A 186 -0.28 -9.08 1.18
CA VAL A 186 -0.80 -10.09 0.24
C VAL A 186 0.06 -10.07 -1.02
N VAL A 187 0.57 -11.23 -1.43
CA VAL A 187 1.28 -11.38 -2.71
C VAL A 187 0.29 -11.79 -3.80
N LEU A 188 0.06 -10.90 -4.75
CA LEU A 188 -0.80 -11.11 -5.91
C LEU A 188 0.04 -11.44 -7.15
N ARG A 189 -0.02 -12.71 -7.56
CA ARG A 189 0.56 -13.17 -8.83
C ARG A 189 -0.32 -12.89 -10.03
N ASP A 190 -1.62 -12.91 -9.82
CA ASP A 190 -2.61 -12.53 -10.81
C ASP A 190 -3.17 -11.17 -10.43
N VAL A 191 -2.97 -10.20 -11.32
CA VAL A 191 -3.45 -8.84 -11.08
C VAL A 191 -4.97 -8.83 -11.15
N GLU A 192 -5.61 -9.70 -11.95
CA GLU A 192 -7.08 -9.79 -12.10
C GLU A 192 -7.81 -10.08 -10.78
N ALA A 193 -7.13 -10.68 -9.81
CA ALA A 193 -7.66 -10.93 -8.46
C ALA A 193 -7.65 -9.70 -7.53
N LEU A 194 -7.07 -8.56 -7.96
CA LEU A 194 -6.92 -7.37 -7.13
C LEU A 194 -8.26 -6.81 -6.60
N PRO A 195 -9.34 -6.70 -7.40
CA PRO A 195 -10.63 -6.23 -6.89
C PRO A 195 -11.21 -7.15 -5.79
N GLU A 196 -11.03 -8.47 -5.93
CA GLU A 196 -11.48 -9.46 -4.94
C GLU A 196 -10.69 -9.33 -3.64
N VAL A 197 -9.35 -9.24 -3.74
CA VAL A 197 -8.48 -9.05 -2.57
C VAL A 197 -8.81 -7.77 -1.83
N LEU A 198 -9.01 -6.65 -2.52
CA LEU A 198 -9.38 -5.39 -1.86
C LEU A 198 -10.74 -5.46 -1.17
N SER A 199 -11.71 -6.11 -1.81
CA SER A 199 -13.02 -6.33 -1.20
C SER A 199 -12.90 -7.19 0.07
N GLY A 200 -12.08 -8.25 0.03
CA GLY A 200 -11.76 -9.08 1.19
C GLY A 200 -11.06 -8.32 2.30
N THR A 201 -10.07 -7.49 1.97
CA THR A 201 -9.34 -6.64 2.92
C THR A 201 -10.27 -5.65 3.62
N LEU A 202 -11.13 -4.97 2.87
CA LEU A 202 -12.11 -4.05 3.46
C LEU A 202 -13.08 -4.76 4.40
N LYS A 203 -13.57 -5.94 4.00
CA LYS A 203 -14.44 -6.75 4.85
C LYS A 203 -13.75 -7.13 6.17
N GLN A 204 -12.53 -7.66 6.10
CA GLN A 204 -11.74 -8.03 7.28
C GLN A 204 -11.45 -6.82 8.18
N PHE A 205 -11.15 -5.67 7.59
CA PHE A 205 -10.98 -4.43 8.34
C PHE A 205 -12.25 -4.07 9.11
N PHE A 206 -13.41 -4.05 8.46
CA PHE A 206 -14.67 -3.73 9.13
C PHE A 206 -15.02 -4.73 10.24
N GLU A 207 -14.81 -6.02 10.01
CA GLU A 207 -15.01 -7.08 11.02
C GLU A 207 -14.14 -6.83 12.26
N ARG A 208 -12.83 -6.57 12.07
CA ARG A 208 -11.91 -6.29 13.17
C ARG A 208 -12.29 -5.03 13.96
N VAL A 209 -12.73 -3.97 13.26
CA VAL A 209 -13.12 -2.72 13.91
C VAL A 209 -14.42 -2.88 14.71
N THR A 210 -15.30 -3.81 14.33
CA THR A 210 -16.52 -4.11 15.10
C THR A 210 -16.31 -5.07 16.27
N GLU A 211 -15.22 -5.84 16.27
CA GLU A 211 -14.90 -6.81 17.33
C GLU A 211 -14.12 -6.22 18.51
N GLN A 212 -13.60 -4.99 18.38
CA GLN A 212 -12.91 -4.25 19.46
C GLN A 212 -13.83 -3.23 20.13
#